data_AF-A0A7W8GHW5-F1
#
_entry.id   AF-A0A7W8GHW5-F1
#
_cell.length_a   1.000
_cell.length_b   1.000
_cell.length_c   1.000
_cell.angle_alpha   90.00
_cell.angle_beta   90.00
_cell.angle_gamma   90.00
#
_symmetry.space_group_name_H-M   'P 1'
#
loop_
_entity.id
_entity.type
_entity.pdbx_description
1 polymer ?
#
loop_
_entity_poly.entity_id
_entity_poly.type
_entity_poly.pdbx_seq_one_letter_code
_entity_poly.pdbx_strand_id
1 'polypeptide(L)'
;MFFQQRDRHEQMARLDPRDTNMDGTVSPQEAAAYIQDYLQNASPEERQQIMREYFSQMSPQERQQMGEAIVRSPANPVQNVRYDDDNDLLDAYTRTAQAPMQDGRSPLEAAFSQGGALSNPMVKAGLVGLAAMIGSKMLRR
;
A
#
# COMPACT_ATOMS: atom_id res chain seq x y z
N MET A 1 35.58 -15.56 -6.13
CA MET A 1 34.32 -16.04 -6.72
C MET A 1 33.17 -15.07 -6.41
N PHE A 2 33.20 -13.84 -6.94
CA PHE A 2 32.25 -12.76 -6.59
C PHE A 2 31.19 -12.46 -7.68
N PHE A 3 31.23 -13.16 -8.82
CA PHE A 3 30.35 -12.89 -9.96
C PHE A 3 29.02 -13.67 -9.93
N GLN A 4 28.98 -14.87 -9.35
CA GLN A 4 27.78 -15.73 -9.38
C GLN A 4 26.63 -15.29 -8.47
N GLN A 5 26.84 -14.36 -7.53
CA GLN A 5 25.77 -13.87 -6.66
C GLN A 5 24.91 -12.79 -7.34
N ARG A 6 25.51 -11.88 -8.12
CA ARG A 6 24.75 -10.84 -8.87
C ARG A 6 23.83 -11.46 -9.90
N ASP A 7 24.30 -12.44 -10.67
CA ASP A 7 23.48 -13.17 -11.65
C ASP A 7 22.27 -13.87 -11.03
N ARG A 8 22.41 -14.44 -9.82
CA ARG A 8 21.28 -15.08 -9.13
C ARG A 8 20.26 -14.07 -8.62
N HIS A 9 20.71 -12.91 -8.15
CA HIS A 9 19.81 -11.82 -7.76
C HIS A 9 19.10 -11.20 -8.97
N GLU A 10 19.78 -11.05 -10.12
CA GLU A 10 19.16 -10.58 -11.37
C GLU A 10 18.19 -11.61 -11.98
N GLN A 11 18.48 -12.91 -11.84
CA GLN A 11 17.55 -13.97 -12.26
C GLN A 11 16.33 -14.10 -11.33
N MET A 12 16.47 -13.81 -10.03
CA MET A 12 15.33 -13.75 -9.10
C MET A 12 14.50 -12.46 -9.28
N ALA A 13 15.14 -11.33 -9.58
CA ALA A 13 14.44 -10.08 -9.91
C ALA A 13 13.59 -10.22 -11.20
N ARG A 14 14.03 -11.07 -12.14
CA ARG A 14 13.29 -11.44 -13.36
C ARG A 14 11.99 -12.22 -13.13
N LEU A 15 11.77 -12.71 -11.92
CA LEU A 15 10.56 -13.43 -11.50
C LEU A 15 9.97 -12.76 -10.27
N ASP A 16 10.05 -11.43 -10.19
CA ASP A 16 9.31 -10.70 -9.19
C ASP A 16 7.82 -10.71 -9.58
N PRO A 17 6.93 -11.41 -8.83
CA PRO A 17 5.50 -11.45 -9.16
C PRO A 17 4.83 -10.07 -9.06
N ARG A 18 5.53 -9.06 -8.53
CA ARG A 18 5.09 -7.67 -8.45
C ARG A 18 5.42 -6.86 -9.71
N ASP A 19 6.37 -7.32 -10.51
CA ASP A 19 6.77 -6.71 -11.77
C ASP A 19 5.96 -7.36 -12.90
N THR A 20 4.80 -6.79 -13.19
CA THR A 20 3.85 -7.36 -14.16
C THR A 20 4.25 -7.08 -15.60
N ASN A 21 4.98 -6.00 -15.85
CA ASN A 21 5.46 -5.63 -17.18
C ASN A 21 6.86 -6.19 -17.51
N MET A 22 7.50 -6.85 -16.53
CA MET A 22 8.84 -7.46 -16.63
C MET A 22 9.94 -6.45 -17.00
N ASP A 23 9.77 -5.18 -16.63
CA ASP A 23 10.74 -4.13 -16.91
C ASP A 23 11.93 -4.11 -15.92
N GLY A 24 11.89 -4.98 -14.91
CA GLY A 24 12.89 -5.12 -13.86
C GLY A 24 12.70 -4.15 -12.70
N THR A 25 11.63 -3.35 -12.69
CA THR A 25 11.31 -2.38 -11.64
C THR A 25 9.83 -2.40 -11.27
N VAL A 26 9.53 -2.50 -9.97
CA VAL A 26 8.13 -2.41 -9.52
C VAL A 26 7.70 -0.95 -9.50
N SER A 27 6.84 -0.57 -10.43
CA SER A 27 6.24 0.77 -10.43
C SER A 27 5.20 0.92 -9.30
N PRO A 28 4.88 2.15 -8.85
CA PRO A 28 3.85 2.37 -7.85
C PRO A 28 2.47 1.81 -8.26
N GLN A 29 2.17 1.82 -9.56
CA GLN A 29 0.93 1.27 -10.11
C GLN A 29 0.88 -0.26 -9.96
N GLU A 30 1.98 -0.94 -10.25
CA GLU A 30 2.07 -2.39 -10.12
C GLU A 30 2.08 -2.83 -8.66
N ALA A 31 2.78 -2.08 -7.79
CA ALA A 31 2.70 -2.28 -6.36
C ALA A 31 1.26 -2.19 -5.85
N ALA A 32 0.50 -1.17 -6.28
CA ALA A 32 -0.89 -1.00 -5.90
C ALA A 32 -1.77 -2.16 -6.41
N ALA A 33 -1.60 -2.60 -7.66
CA ALA A 33 -2.33 -3.73 -8.23
C ALA A 33 -2.03 -5.04 -7.49
N TYR A 34 -0.76 -5.31 -7.18
CA TYR A 34 -0.32 -6.48 -6.42
C TYR A 34 -0.87 -6.47 -4.99
N ILE A 35 -0.80 -5.33 -4.30
CA ILE A 35 -1.39 -5.16 -2.97
C ILE A 35 -2.90 -5.42 -3.03
N GLN A 36 -3.59 -4.83 -4.01
CA GLN A 36 -5.02 -5.00 -4.17
C GLN A 36 -5.39 -6.48 -4.40
N ASP A 37 -4.67 -7.19 -5.28
CA ASP A 37 -4.89 -8.62 -5.52
C ASP A 37 -4.63 -9.46 -4.27
N TYR A 38 -3.50 -9.22 -3.59
CA TYR A 38 -3.18 -9.89 -2.34
C TYR A 38 -4.26 -9.66 -1.28
N LEU A 39 -4.68 -8.40 -1.10
CA LEU A 39 -5.71 -8.07 -0.13
C LEU A 39 -7.05 -8.68 -0.50
N GLN A 40 -7.41 -8.85 -1.77
CA GLN A 40 -8.66 -9.51 -2.14
C GLN A 40 -8.66 -11.01 -1.78
N ASN A 41 -7.50 -11.67 -1.89
CA ASN A 41 -7.34 -13.10 -1.64
C ASN A 41 -6.99 -13.44 -0.17
N ALA A 42 -6.39 -12.51 0.57
CA ALA A 42 -6.00 -12.70 1.97
C ALA A 42 -7.21 -12.79 2.91
N SER A 43 -7.08 -13.53 4.03
CA SER A 43 -8.13 -13.55 5.06
C SER A 43 -8.27 -12.17 5.72
N PRO A 44 -9.44 -11.84 6.32
CA PRO A 44 -9.60 -10.57 7.04
C PRO A 44 -8.53 -10.34 8.11
N GLU A 45 -8.10 -11.40 8.80
CA GLU A 45 -7.05 -11.34 9.82
C GLU A 45 -5.67 -11.05 9.20
N GLU A 46 -5.33 -11.69 8.08
CA GLU A 46 -4.08 -11.44 7.37
C GLU A 46 -4.00 -10.01 6.84
N ARG A 47 -5.10 -9.50 6.28
CA ARG A 47 -5.21 -8.10 5.81
C ARG A 47 -4.94 -7.14 6.97
N GLN A 48 -5.61 -7.34 8.10
CA GLN A 48 -5.44 -6.50 9.29
C GLN A 48 -4.01 -6.57 9.83
N GLN A 49 -3.41 -7.77 9.89
CA GLN A 49 -2.06 -7.95 10.41
C GLN A 49 -1.03 -7.21 9.54
N ILE A 50 -1.09 -7.38 8.22
CA ILE A 50 -0.16 -6.73 7.29
C ILE A 50 -0.32 -5.21 7.31
N MET A 51 -1.56 -4.72 7.33
CA MET A 51 -1.80 -3.29 7.38
C MET A 51 -1.34 -2.68 8.70
N ARG A 52 -1.58 -3.36 9.83
CA ARG A 52 -1.05 -2.94 11.13
C ARG A 52 0.48 -2.88 11.11
N GLU A 53 1.14 -3.90 10.56
CA GLU A 53 2.59 -3.95 10.45
C GLU A 53 3.15 -2.84 9.54
N TYR A 54 2.42 -2.53 8.45
CA TYR A 54 2.72 -1.41 7.56
C TYR A 54 2.63 -0.06 8.25
N PHE A 55 1.53 0.23 8.96
CA PHE A 55 1.40 1.47 9.73
C PHE A 55 2.44 1.55 10.85
N SER A 56 2.74 0.43 11.51
CA SER A 56 3.74 0.36 12.57
C SER A 56 5.14 0.77 12.10
N GLN A 57 5.48 0.48 10.84
CA GLN A 57 6.77 0.84 10.23
C GLN A 57 6.83 2.27 9.69
N MET A 58 5.69 2.94 9.52
CA MET A 58 5.67 4.34 9.10
C MET A 58 6.23 5.26 10.19
N SER A 59 6.97 6.28 9.76
CA SER A 59 7.33 7.39 10.63
C SER A 59 6.08 8.18 11.06
N PRO A 60 6.12 8.90 12.20
CA PRO A 60 5.00 9.72 12.66
C PRO A 60 4.53 10.74 11.62
N GLN A 61 5.44 11.25 10.79
CA GLN A 61 5.15 12.20 9.72
C GLN A 61 4.38 11.55 8.57
N GLU A 62 4.75 10.33 8.15
CA GLU A 62 4.03 9.59 7.11
C GLU A 62 2.62 9.22 7.57
N ARG A 63 2.49 8.79 8.82
CA ARG A 63 1.19 8.53 9.46
C ARG A 63 0.30 9.76 9.48
N GLN A 64 0.86 10.92 9.87
CA GLN A 64 0.14 12.19 9.85
C GLN A 64 -0.32 12.54 8.43
N GLN A 65 0.57 12.48 7.44
CA GLN A 65 0.22 12.78 6.05
C GLN A 65 -0.88 11.88 5.54
N MET A 66 -0.82 10.58 5.86
CA MET A 66 -1.86 9.64 5.46
C MET A 66 -3.19 9.93 6.16
N GLY A 67 -3.16 10.15 7.48
CA GLY A 67 -4.36 10.47 8.23
C GLY A 67 -5.03 11.76 7.76
N GLU A 68 -4.25 12.81 7.54
CA GLU A 68 -4.74 14.06 6.96
C GLU A 68 -5.33 13.84 5.56
N ALA A 69 -4.69 13.01 4.73
CA ALA A 69 -5.18 12.74 3.38
C ALA A 69 -6.48 11.93 3.37
N ILE A 70 -6.65 11.00 4.32
CA ILE A 70 -7.92 10.30 4.55
C ILE A 70 -9.00 11.30 4.95
N VAL A 71 -8.71 12.21 5.88
CA VAL A 71 -9.71 13.19 6.37
C VAL A 71 -10.04 14.27 5.31
N ARG A 72 -9.06 14.69 4.51
CA ARG A 72 -9.23 15.75 3.51
C ARG A 72 -10.08 15.34 2.31
N SER A 73 -10.23 14.04 2.05
CA SER A 73 -11.05 13.58 0.93
C SER A 73 -12.53 13.79 1.26
N PRO A 74 -13.27 14.65 0.54
CA PRO A 74 -14.68 14.95 0.83
C PRO A 74 -15.59 13.72 0.62
N ALA A 75 -15.11 12.72 -0.12
CA ALA A 75 -15.79 11.46 -0.36
C ALA A 75 -15.58 10.42 0.77
N ASN A 76 -14.72 10.71 1.75
CA ASN A 76 -14.42 9.78 2.82
C ASN A 76 -15.43 9.91 3.97
N PRO A 77 -15.94 8.77 4.50
CA PRO A 77 -16.80 8.79 5.68
C PRO A 77 -16.05 9.17 6.97
N VAL A 78 -14.71 9.17 6.93
CA VAL A 78 -13.83 9.46 8.06
C VAL A 78 -13.48 10.95 8.09
N GLN A 79 -13.99 11.65 9.09
CA GLN A 79 -13.78 13.09 9.27
C GLN A 79 -12.69 13.42 10.30
N ASN A 80 -12.26 12.42 11.08
CA ASN A 80 -11.21 12.57 12.06
C ASN A 80 -10.43 11.26 12.17
N VAL A 81 -9.11 11.35 12.32
CA VAL A 81 -8.26 10.20 12.61
C VAL A 81 -7.13 10.59 13.53
N ARG A 82 -6.84 9.72 14.50
CA ARG A 82 -5.65 9.76 15.34
C ARG A 82 -4.51 9.07 14.62
N TYR A 83 -3.66 9.87 14.00
CA TYR A 83 -2.47 9.37 13.31
C TYR A 83 -1.40 8.80 14.25
N ASP A 84 -1.51 9.05 15.57
CA ASP A 84 -0.68 8.44 16.61
C ASP A 84 -1.08 6.98 16.93
N ASP A 85 -2.24 6.52 16.48
CA ASP A 85 -2.78 5.19 16.78
C ASP A 85 -2.85 4.34 15.52
N ASP A 86 -2.04 3.28 15.46
CA ASP A 86 -2.00 2.36 14.32
C ASP A 86 -3.37 1.73 14.05
N ASN A 87 -4.19 1.51 15.10
CA ASN A 87 -5.51 0.91 14.94
C ASN A 87 -6.52 1.91 14.38
N ASP A 88 -6.42 3.18 14.75
CA ASP A 88 -7.33 4.22 14.26
C ASP A 88 -7.04 4.54 12.79
N LEU A 89 -5.76 4.60 12.40
CA LEU A 89 -5.36 4.69 10.99
C LEU A 89 -5.82 3.48 10.16
N LEU A 90 -5.65 2.26 10.70
CA LEU A 90 -6.10 1.04 10.05
C LEU A 90 -7.61 1.03 9.83
N ASP A 91 -8.37 1.38 10.86
CA ASP A 91 -9.83 1.42 10.80
C ASP A 91 -10.30 2.51 9.83
N ALA A 92 -9.70 3.70 9.88
CA ALA A 92 -9.98 4.78 8.93
C ALA A 92 -9.68 4.42 7.48
N TYR A 93 -8.53 3.78 7.23
CA TYR A 93 -8.18 3.26 5.91
C TYR A 93 -9.19 2.21 5.45
N THR A 94 -9.54 1.27 6.32
CA THR A 94 -10.49 0.18 6.00
C THR A 94 -11.88 0.73 5.67
N ARG A 95 -12.39 1.68 6.47
CA ARG A 95 -13.67 2.36 6.20
C ARG A 95 -13.64 3.14 4.89
N THR A 96 -12.51 3.77 4.59
CA THR A 96 -12.30 4.49 3.32
C THR A 96 -12.28 3.54 2.13
N ALA A 97 -11.63 2.39 2.26
CA ALA A 97 -11.56 1.37 1.21
C ALA A 97 -12.92 0.70 0.96
N GLN A 98 -13.75 0.55 2.00
CA GLN A 98 -15.10 -0.03 1.92
C GLN A 98 -16.20 0.99 1.63
N ALA A 99 -15.86 2.28 1.60
CA ALA A 99 -16.83 3.33 1.36
C ALA A 99 -17.45 3.19 -0.05
N PRO A 100 -18.77 3.47 -0.19
CA PRO A 100 -19.45 3.34 -1.46
C PRO A 100 -18.79 4.25 -2.51
N MET A 101 -18.69 3.76 -3.74
CA MET A 101 -18.11 4.52 -4.84
C MET A 101 -18.91 5.81 -5.06
N GLN A 102 -18.21 6.94 -5.08
CA GLN A 102 -18.77 8.24 -5.46
C GLN A 102 -18.19 8.61 -6.82
N ASP A 103 -19.05 9.01 -7.75
CA ASP A 103 -18.67 9.35 -9.14
C ASP A 103 -17.93 8.22 -9.89
N GLY A 104 -18.29 6.97 -9.59
CA GLY A 104 -17.72 5.78 -10.25
C GLY A 104 -16.28 5.46 -9.84
N ARG A 105 -15.75 6.09 -8.78
CA ARG A 105 -14.43 5.77 -8.19
C ARG A 105 -14.59 5.45 -6.71
N SER A 106 -13.75 4.55 -6.19
CA SER A 106 -13.69 4.36 -4.74
C SER A 106 -13.11 5.62 -4.08
N PRO A 107 -13.54 6.01 -2.86
CA PRO A 107 -13.00 7.18 -2.19
C PRO A 107 -11.48 7.09 -1.93
N LEU A 108 -10.99 5.86 -1.74
CA LEU A 108 -9.57 5.55 -1.70
C LEU A 108 -8.89 5.89 -3.03
N GLU A 109 -9.41 5.39 -4.15
CA GLU A 109 -8.88 5.66 -5.50
C GLU A 109 -8.94 7.14 -5.86
N ALA A 110 -10.02 7.85 -5.49
CA ALA A 110 -10.11 9.31 -5.64
C ALA A 110 -9.00 10.02 -4.86
N ALA A 111 -8.72 9.57 -3.63
CA ALA A 111 -7.62 10.11 -2.84
C ALA A 111 -6.24 9.80 -3.46
N PHE A 112 -6.03 8.63 -4.06
CA PHE A 112 -4.77 8.26 -4.73
C PHE A 112 -4.63 8.81 -6.17
N SER A 113 -5.72 9.29 -6.78
CA SER A 113 -5.74 9.80 -8.15
C SER A 113 -4.85 11.04 -8.33
N GLN A 114 -4.51 11.38 -9.58
CA GLN A 114 -3.72 12.58 -9.90
C GLN A 114 -4.43 13.84 -9.37
N GLY A 115 -3.84 14.48 -8.35
CA GLY A 115 -4.43 15.64 -7.65
C GLY A 115 -5.21 15.32 -6.39
N GLY A 116 -5.37 14.04 -6.04
CA GLY A 116 -5.95 13.58 -4.78
C GLY A 116 -4.98 13.73 -3.60
N ALA A 117 -5.53 13.75 -2.39
CA ALA A 117 -4.76 14.02 -1.17
C ALA A 117 -3.64 12.97 -0.89
N LEU A 118 -3.76 11.76 -1.44
CA LEU A 118 -2.79 10.66 -1.34
C LEU A 118 -1.87 10.54 -2.56
N SER A 119 -1.90 11.46 -3.52
CA SER A 119 -1.01 11.43 -4.69
C SER A 119 0.46 11.74 -4.37
N ASN A 120 0.76 11.95 -3.09
CA ASN A 120 2.06 12.39 -2.57
C ASN A 120 3.14 11.32 -2.82
N PRO A 121 4.35 11.68 -3.30
CA PRO A 121 5.45 10.73 -3.52
C PRO A 121 5.78 9.86 -2.30
N MET A 122 5.61 10.36 -1.07
CA MET A 122 5.79 9.56 0.14
C MET A 122 4.78 8.40 0.24
N VAL A 123 3.53 8.65 -0.11
CA VAL A 123 2.48 7.63 -0.10
C VAL A 123 2.73 6.59 -1.18
N LYS A 124 3.23 7.01 -2.36
CA LYS A 124 3.68 6.08 -3.42
C LYS A 124 4.85 5.21 -2.98
N ALA A 125 5.83 5.77 -2.28
CA ALA A 125 6.93 5.01 -1.70
C ALA A 125 6.42 4.03 -0.63
N GLY A 126 5.43 4.45 0.17
CA GLY A 126 4.74 3.60 1.12
C GLY A 126 4.06 2.39 0.47
N LEU A 127 3.38 2.57 -0.67
CA LEU A 127 2.77 1.46 -1.42
C LEU A 127 3.83 0.46 -1.91
N VAL A 128 4.95 0.93 -2.46
CA VAL A 128 6.05 0.04 -2.87
C VAL A 128 6.63 -0.72 -1.67
N GLY A 129 6.76 -0.08 -0.51
CA GLY A 129 7.19 -0.71 0.74
C GLY A 129 6.21 -1.77 1.25
N LEU A 130 4.91 -1.51 1.19
CA LEU A 130 3.87 -2.48 1.53
C LEU A 130 3.89 -3.70 0.59
N ALA A 131 4.03 -3.48 -0.72
CA ALA A 131 4.18 -4.56 -1.70
C ALA A 131 5.44 -5.41 -1.41
N ALA A 132 6.53 -4.78 -0.97
CA ALA A 132 7.76 -5.49 -0.56
C ALA A 132 7.59 -6.33 0.71
N MET A 133 6.84 -5.85 1.69
CA MET A 133 6.50 -6.64 2.88
C MET A 133 5.65 -7.86 2.53
N ILE A 134 4.60 -7.67 1.73
CA ILE A 134 3.73 -8.76 1.27
C ILE A 134 4.54 -9.80 0.50
N GLY A 135 5.34 -9.37 -0.48
CA GLY A 135 6.21 -10.26 -1.25
C GLY A 135 7.19 -11.03 -0.36
N SER A 136 7.80 -10.36 0.63
CA SER A 136 8.70 -11.00 1.60
C SER A 136 8.00 -12.04 2.47
N LYS A 137 6.72 -11.84 2.82
CA LYS A 137 5.92 -12.80 3.60
C LYS A 137 5.55 -14.03 2.76
N MET A 138 5.24 -13.85 1.48
CA MET A 138 4.94 -14.96 0.57
C MET A 138 6.17 -15.83 0.27
N LEU A 139 7.35 -15.22 0.12
CA LEU A 139 8.61 -15.95 -0.09
C LEU A 139 9.10 -16.74 1.14
N ARG A 140 8.55 -16.45 2.33
CA ARG A 140 8.88 -17.15 3.59
C ARG A 140 7.88 -18.28 3.92
N ARG A 141 6.85 -18.50 3.10
CA ARG A 141 5.96 -19.66 3.19
C ARG A 141 6.48 -20.80 2.33
#